data_AF-A0A6I2WQL1-F1
#
_entry.id   AF-A0A6I2WQL1-F1
#
_cell.length_a   1.000
_cell.length_b   1.000
_cell.length_c   1.000
_cell.angle_alpha   90.00
_cell.angle_beta   90.00
_cell.angle_gamma   90.00
#
_symmetry.space_group_name_H-M   'P 1'
#
loop_
_entity.id
_entity.type
_entity.pdbx_description
1 polymer ?
#
loop_
_entity_poly.entity_id
_entity_poly.type
_entity_poly.pdbx_seq_one_letter_code
_entity_poly.pdbx_strand_id
1 'polypeptide(L)'
;VSHHIAELLNRPLNPQAPYVGASAFAHKAGLHVSAIRKAKDAYEHVDPESVGNGTRFVVSEMAGKATIQAKAEDLGLSMDGAVINQVIDELKRLEHEGFHFEAADASLELLMRRATGWKQEYFSVESMRVITDELVGGQFTTEATVRVWIGDERSVRVAEGNGPVNAIDTALRSALRGSYPQVSRIHLTDYKVRILDGATATGAVTRVLIDATDGERSWTTIGVSANIIEASWQALADSLVYGLLHATK
;
A
#
# COMPACT_ATOMS: atom_id res chain seq x y z
N VAL A 1 -17.08 1.30 -16.94
CA VAL A 1 -17.66 2.56 -17.47
C VAL A 1 -17.19 3.79 -16.69
N SER A 2 -17.47 3.91 -15.39
CA SER A 2 -17.10 5.10 -14.60
C SER A 2 -15.59 5.41 -14.62
N HIS A 3 -14.75 4.39 -14.43
CA HIS A 3 -13.29 4.53 -14.52
C HIS A 3 -12.82 5.10 -15.86
N HIS A 4 -13.33 4.57 -16.98
CA HIS A 4 -12.97 5.04 -18.32
C HIS A 4 -13.41 6.50 -18.56
N ILE A 5 -14.58 6.91 -18.08
CA ILE A 5 -15.03 8.31 -18.18
C ILE A 5 -14.15 9.23 -17.34
N ALA A 6 -13.79 8.84 -16.12
CA ALA A 6 -12.93 9.63 -15.24
C ALA A 6 -11.53 9.82 -15.84
N GLU A 7 -10.99 8.76 -16.45
CA GLU A 7 -9.75 8.78 -17.22
C GLU A 7 -9.82 9.76 -18.40
N LEU A 8 -10.85 9.67 -19.25
CA LEU A 8 -11.04 10.57 -20.41
C LEU A 8 -11.16 12.04 -20.00
N LEU A 9 -11.75 12.30 -18.83
CA LEU A 9 -11.93 13.65 -18.29
C LEU A 9 -10.73 14.13 -17.46
N ASN A 10 -9.70 13.29 -17.28
CA ASN A 10 -8.57 13.52 -16.39
C ASN A 10 -9.01 13.98 -14.99
N ARG A 11 -10.01 13.29 -14.43
CA ARG A 11 -10.57 13.58 -13.09
C ARG A 11 -10.41 12.37 -12.18
N PRO A 12 -10.08 12.59 -10.89
CA PRO A 12 -10.11 11.50 -9.93
C PRO A 12 -11.55 11.03 -9.70
N LEU A 13 -11.72 9.73 -9.49
CA LEU A 13 -13.00 9.15 -9.08
C LEU A 13 -13.34 9.56 -7.65
N ASN A 14 -14.61 9.85 -7.37
CA ASN A 14 -15.08 10.01 -6.00
C ASN A 14 -15.26 8.62 -5.36
N PRO A 15 -14.50 8.26 -4.31
CA PRO A 15 -14.62 6.95 -3.66
C PRO A 15 -16.00 6.68 -3.06
N GLN A 16 -16.76 7.73 -2.72
CA GLN A 16 -18.10 7.64 -2.14
C GLN A 16 -19.21 7.79 -3.19
N ALA A 17 -18.88 7.83 -4.48
CA ALA A 17 -19.88 7.89 -5.54
C ALA A 17 -20.87 6.72 -5.41
N PRO A 18 -22.19 6.96 -5.44
CA PRO A 18 -23.18 5.89 -5.39
C PRO A 18 -22.91 4.84 -6.48
N TYR A 19 -23.07 3.56 -6.12
CA TYR A 19 -22.85 2.37 -6.95
C TYR A 19 -21.40 2.13 -7.42
N VAL A 20 -20.70 3.15 -7.90
CA VAL A 20 -19.40 2.98 -8.60
C VAL A 20 -18.18 3.34 -7.75
N GLY A 21 -18.39 4.02 -6.63
CA GLY A 21 -17.31 4.39 -5.72
C GLY A 21 -16.72 3.15 -5.02
N ALA A 22 -15.40 3.16 -4.81
CA ALA A 22 -14.71 2.09 -4.08
C ALA A 22 -15.20 1.89 -2.64
N SER A 23 -15.86 2.89 -2.06
CA SER A 23 -16.46 2.85 -0.73
C SER A 23 -17.98 2.62 -0.74
N ALA A 24 -18.61 2.47 -1.91
CA ALA A 24 -20.07 2.36 -2.02
C ALA A 24 -20.65 1.09 -1.38
N PHE A 25 -19.87 0.02 -1.34
CA PHE A 25 -20.21 -1.27 -0.73
C PHE A 25 -19.15 -1.70 0.31
N ALA A 26 -18.55 -0.72 0.98
CA ALA A 26 -17.52 -0.95 1.98
C ALA A 26 -18.09 -1.07 3.39
N HIS A 27 -17.71 -2.12 4.10
CA HIS A 27 -18.22 -2.44 5.44
C HIS A 27 -17.07 -2.48 6.45
N LYS A 28 -17.11 -1.57 7.41
CA LYS A 28 -16.07 -1.40 8.44
C LYS A 28 -16.43 -2.02 9.79
N ALA A 29 -17.69 -1.93 10.19
CA ALA A 29 -18.14 -2.40 11.49
C ALA A 29 -18.24 -3.93 11.53
N GLY A 30 -17.61 -4.57 12.52
CA GLY A 30 -17.65 -6.03 12.66
C GLY A 30 -19.06 -6.64 12.75
N LEU A 31 -20.04 -5.87 13.25
CA LEU A 31 -21.46 -6.28 13.22
C LEU A 31 -22.02 -6.30 11.79
N HIS A 32 -21.68 -5.31 10.96
CA HIS A 32 -22.10 -5.28 9.55
C HIS A 32 -21.48 -6.46 8.80
N VAL A 33 -20.18 -6.71 8.99
CA VAL A 33 -19.50 -7.87 8.38
C VAL A 33 -20.15 -9.18 8.80
N SER A 34 -20.41 -9.37 10.10
CA SER A 34 -21.07 -10.56 10.63
C SER A 34 -22.48 -10.77 10.06
N ALA A 35 -23.24 -9.69 9.89
CA ALA A 35 -24.57 -9.75 9.32
C ALA A 35 -24.55 -10.05 7.81
N ILE A 36 -23.66 -9.43 7.04
CA ILE A 36 -23.53 -9.66 5.59
C ILE A 36 -23.13 -11.10 5.28
N ARG A 37 -22.27 -11.70 6.11
CA ARG A 37 -21.93 -13.13 5.98
C ARG A 37 -23.14 -14.06 6.18
N LYS A 38 -24.16 -13.62 6.92
CA LYS A 38 -25.40 -14.37 7.16
C LYS A 38 -26.48 -14.05 6.13
N ALA A 39 -26.59 -12.79 5.72
CA ALA A 39 -27.58 -12.27 4.78
C ALA A 39 -26.97 -11.13 3.98
N LYS A 40 -26.69 -11.36 2.70
CA LYS A 40 -25.99 -10.40 1.82
C LYS A 40 -26.76 -9.07 1.66
N ASP A 41 -28.09 -9.12 1.71
CA ASP A 41 -28.99 -7.98 1.56
C ASP A 41 -29.21 -7.18 2.86
N ALA A 42 -28.56 -7.53 3.97
CA ALA A 42 -28.76 -6.86 5.26
C ALA A 42 -28.33 -5.38 5.26
N TYR A 43 -27.34 -5.02 4.45
CA TYR A 43 -26.76 -3.66 4.40
C TYR A 43 -26.44 -3.18 2.98
N GLU A 44 -26.61 -4.03 1.96
CA GLU A 44 -26.34 -3.70 0.57
C GLU A 44 -27.66 -3.44 -0.16
N HIS A 45 -27.80 -2.23 -0.71
CA HIS A 45 -29.04 -1.76 -1.36
C HIS A 45 -29.31 -2.44 -2.70
N VAL A 46 -28.25 -2.96 -3.35
CA VAL A 46 -28.28 -3.81 -4.55
C VAL A 46 -27.12 -4.79 -4.45
N ASP A 47 -27.16 -5.88 -5.21
CA ASP A 47 -26.01 -6.77 -5.38
C ASP A 47 -24.84 -5.97 -6.03
N PRO A 48 -23.69 -5.82 -5.36
CA PRO A 48 -22.57 -5.06 -5.90
C PRO A 48 -22.08 -5.59 -7.26
N GLU A 49 -22.13 -6.92 -7.46
CA GLU A 49 -21.67 -7.55 -8.70
C GLU A 49 -22.55 -7.11 -9.89
N SER A 50 -23.83 -6.85 -9.65
CA SER A 50 -24.79 -6.42 -10.69
C SER A 50 -24.44 -5.05 -11.31
N VAL A 51 -23.66 -4.22 -10.61
CA VAL A 51 -23.19 -2.91 -11.08
C VAL A 51 -21.70 -2.90 -11.41
N GLY A 52 -21.05 -4.07 -11.43
CA GLY A 52 -19.62 -4.22 -11.66
C GLY A 52 -18.76 -3.68 -10.52
N ASN A 53 -19.29 -3.68 -9.29
CA ASN A 53 -18.57 -3.39 -8.06
C ASN A 53 -18.50 -4.68 -7.20
N GLY A 54 -17.94 -4.59 -5.98
CA GLY A 54 -17.84 -5.73 -5.07
C GLY A 54 -18.00 -5.31 -3.61
N THR A 55 -18.48 -6.22 -2.78
CA THR A 55 -18.46 -6.08 -1.32
C THR A 55 -17.01 -5.94 -0.86
N ARG A 56 -16.71 -4.93 -0.05
CA ARG A 56 -15.35 -4.69 0.46
C ARG A 56 -15.36 -4.62 1.98
N PHE A 57 -14.65 -5.52 2.64
CA PHE A 57 -14.45 -5.45 4.09
C PHE A 57 -13.25 -4.57 4.41
N VAL A 58 -13.49 -3.51 5.18
CA VAL A 58 -12.47 -2.55 5.59
C VAL A 58 -12.00 -2.90 6.99
N VAL A 59 -10.69 -3.03 7.17
CA VAL A 59 -10.07 -3.38 8.45
C VAL A 59 -9.50 -2.11 9.09
N SER A 60 -9.83 -1.91 10.36
CA SER A 60 -9.33 -0.82 11.23
C SER A 60 -9.06 -1.32 12.65
N GLU A 61 -8.65 -0.46 13.58
CA GLU A 61 -8.46 -0.78 15.01
C GLU A 61 -9.68 -1.42 15.68
N MET A 62 -10.88 -1.14 15.16
CA MET A 62 -12.15 -1.69 15.65
C MET A 62 -12.51 -3.02 14.97
N ALA A 63 -11.68 -3.51 14.05
CA ALA A 63 -11.92 -4.77 13.36
C ALA A 63 -11.91 -5.92 14.36
N GLY A 64 -13.04 -6.64 14.40
CA GLY A 64 -13.16 -7.88 15.15
C GLY A 64 -12.58 -9.07 14.38
N LYS A 65 -12.50 -10.22 15.04
CA LYS A 65 -12.08 -11.49 14.43
C LYS A 65 -12.84 -11.82 13.13
N ALA A 66 -14.14 -11.52 13.10
CA ALA A 66 -14.97 -11.75 11.92
C ALA A 66 -14.52 -10.95 10.69
N THR A 67 -14.08 -9.71 10.87
CA THR A 67 -13.58 -8.85 9.77
C THR A 67 -12.26 -9.38 9.24
N ILE A 68 -11.33 -9.76 10.13
CA ILE A 68 -10.04 -10.35 9.72
C ILE A 68 -10.23 -11.69 9.03
N GLN A 69 -11.13 -12.53 9.54
CA GLN A 69 -11.48 -13.82 8.94
C GLN A 69 -12.05 -13.63 7.53
N ALA A 70 -13.02 -12.73 7.35
CA ALA A 70 -13.60 -12.45 6.04
C ALA A 70 -12.53 -11.94 5.06
N LYS A 71 -11.66 -11.02 5.51
CA LYS A 71 -10.58 -10.52 4.67
C LYS A 71 -9.55 -11.61 4.32
N ALA A 72 -9.26 -12.52 5.23
CA ALA A 72 -8.37 -13.66 4.98
C ALA A 72 -8.97 -14.60 3.91
N GLU A 73 -10.28 -14.88 4.01
CA GLU A 73 -11.02 -15.65 3.00
C GLU A 73 -10.96 -14.99 1.63
N ASP A 74 -11.22 -13.66 1.54
CA ASP A 74 -11.13 -12.89 0.29
C ASP A 74 -9.73 -12.97 -0.36
N LEU A 75 -8.69 -13.02 0.47
CA LEU A 75 -7.28 -13.08 0.05
C LEU A 75 -6.78 -14.51 -0.20
N GLY A 76 -7.61 -15.53 0.06
CA GLY A 76 -7.21 -16.94 -0.01
C GLY A 76 -6.18 -17.35 1.04
N LEU A 77 -6.16 -16.68 2.19
CA LEU A 77 -5.23 -16.94 3.30
C LEU A 77 -5.88 -17.85 4.35
N SER A 78 -5.29 -19.03 4.57
CA SER A 78 -5.70 -19.91 5.67
C SER A 78 -5.09 -19.43 6.98
N MET A 79 -5.93 -18.93 7.89
CA MET A 79 -5.52 -18.43 9.21
C MET A 79 -6.32 -19.13 10.31
N ASP A 80 -5.63 -19.60 11.34
CA ASP A 80 -6.30 -20.12 12.54
C ASP A 80 -6.61 -18.99 13.54
N GLY A 81 -7.31 -19.34 14.62
CA GLY A 81 -7.69 -18.38 15.65
C GLY A 81 -6.52 -17.72 16.38
N ALA A 82 -5.32 -18.33 16.39
CA ALA A 82 -4.13 -17.74 17.01
C ALA A 82 -3.49 -16.71 16.07
N VAL A 83 -3.30 -17.06 14.79
CA VAL A 83 -2.77 -16.16 13.75
C VAL A 83 -3.68 -14.95 13.55
N ILE A 84 -5.02 -15.14 13.60
CA ILE A 84 -5.97 -14.01 13.55
C ILE A 84 -5.75 -13.04 14.71
N ASN A 85 -5.53 -13.53 15.94
CA ASN A 85 -5.28 -12.64 17.07
C ASN A 85 -3.95 -11.90 16.91
N GLN A 86 -2.91 -12.56 16.42
CA GLN A 86 -1.62 -11.92 16.13
C GLN A 86 -1.78 -10.77 15.12
N VAL A 87 -2.57 -10.96 14.06
CA VAL A 87 -2.88 -9.88 13.10
C VAL A 87 -3.64 -8.74 13.75
N ILE A 88 -4.63 -9.02 14.61
CA ILE A 88 -5.38 -7.97 15.31
C ILE A 88 -4.46 -7.16 16.23
N ASP A 89 -3.61 -7.83 17.00
CA ASP A 89 -2.71 -7.17 17.95
C ASP A 89 -1.67 -6.32 17.23
N GLU A 90 -1.10 -6.83 16.14
CA GLU A 90 -0.15 -6.09 15.30
C GLU A 90 -0.82 -4.89 14.61
N LEU A 91 -2.05 -5.06 14.12
CA LEU A 91 -2.80 -3.97 13.49
C LEU A 91 -3.08 -2.85 14.49
N LYS A 92 -3.50 -3.17 15.72
CA LYS A 92 -3.70 -2.17 16.78
C LYS A 92 -2.41 -1.42 17.11
N ARG A 93 -1.29 -2.15 17.21
CA ARG A 93 0.02 -1.55 17.48
C ARG A 93 0.40 -0.55 16.38
N LEU A 94 0.31 -0.98 15.12
CA LEU A 94 0.67 -0.15 13.96
C LEU A 94 -0.29 1.04 13.79
N GLU A 95 -1.61 0.88 13.99
CA GLU A 95 -2.52 2.03 13.92
C GLU A 95 -2.25 3.06 15.03
N HIS A 96 -1.86 2.62 16.23
CA HIS A 96 -1.41 3.51 17.30
C HIS A 96 -0.12 4.27 16.91
N GLU A 97 0.79 3.63 16.18
CA GLU A 97 1.99 4.26 15.61
C GLU A 97 1.69 5.19 14.43
N GLY A 98 0.44 5.21 13.97
CA GLY A 98 -0.01 6.10 12.92
C GLY A 98 -0.22 5.44 11.58
N PHE A 99 -0.27 4.12 11.48
CA PHE A 99 -0.77 3.44 10.27
C PHE A 99 -2.28 3.63 10.10
N HIS A 100 -2.77 3.42 8.89
CA HIS A 100 -4.19 3.51 8.55
C HIS A 100 -4.50 2.53 7.43
N PHE A 101 -4.71 1.27 7.82
CA PHE A 101 -4.85 0.16 6.89
C PHE A 101 -6.15 0.21 6.09
N GLU A 102 -7.15 0.98 6.54
CA GLU A 102 -8.37 1.25 5.80
C GLU A 102 -8.10 1.84 4.40
N ALA A 103 -7.07 2.67 4.30
CA ALA A 103 -6.65 3.31 3.06
C ALA A 103 -5.50 2.60 2.36
N ALA A 104 -4.98 1.48 2.90
CA ALA A 104 -3.79 0.81 2.40
C ALA A 104 -3.97 -0.72 2.41
N ASP A 105 -4.84 -1.20 1.52
CA ASP A 105 -5.22 -2.60 1.42
C ASP A 105 -4.06 -3.53 1.01
N ALA A 106 -3.15 -3.05 0.16
CA ALA A 106 -1.96 -3.82 -0.19
C ALA A 106 -1.04 -4.02 1.02
N SER A 107 -0.79 -2.97 1.80
CA SER A 107 0.02 -3.11 3.03
C SER A 107 -0.66 -4.01 4.07
N LEU A 108 -2.00 -3.99 4.15
CA LEU A 108 -2.76 -4.92 4.98
C LEU A 108 -2.60 -6.38 4.50
N GLU A 109 -2.73 -6.63 3.20
CA GLU A 109 -2.52 -7.97 2.64
C GLU A 109 -1.10 -8.49 2.94
N LEU A 110 -0.07 -7.65 2.75
CA LEU A 110 1.31 -8.03 3.05
C LEU A 110 1.50 -8.33 4.55
N LEU A 111 0.86 -7.57 5.45
CA LEU A 111 0.85 -7.84 6.88
C LEU A 111 0.20 -9.20 7.19
N MET A 112 -0.97 -9.47 6.63
CA MET A 112 -1.68 -10.73 6.85
C MET A 112 -0.90 -11.93 6.32
N ARG A 113 -0.27 -11.80 5.15
CA ARG A 113 0.63 -12.84 4.59
C ARG A 113 1.82 -13.11 5.50
N ARG A 114 2.49 -12.07 6.02
CA ARG A 114 3.60 -12.26 6.96
C ARG A 114 3.17 -13.03 8.21
N ALA A 115 1.96 -12.79 8.71
CA ALA A 115 1.42 -13.52 9.86
C ALA A 115 1.18 -15.02 9.57
N THR A 116 0.95 -15.42 8.31
CA THR A 116 0.86 -16.84 7.92
C THR A 116 2.23 -17.50 7.69
N GLY A 117 3.32 -16.77 7.93
CA GLY A 117 4.69 -17.26 7.72
C GLY A 117 5.22 -17.02 6.30
N TRP A 118 4.46 -16.35 5.43
CA TRP A 118 4.98 -15.93 4.13
C TRP A 118 6.14 -14.96 4.32
N LYS A 119 7.22 -15.19 3.57
CA LYS A 119 8.38 -14.31 3.51
C LYS A 119 8.43 -13.64 2.15
N GLN A 120 8.74 -12.35 2.14
CA GLN A 120 9.06 -11.65 0.92
C GLN A 120 10.48 -12.09 0.50
N GLU A 121 10.60 -12.63 -0.71
CA GLU A 121 11.88 -13.17 -1.22
C GLU A 121 12.38 -12.43 -2.46
N TYR A 122 11.66 -11.39 -2.91
CA TYR A 122 12.03 -10.67 -4.13
C TYR A 122 13.38 -9.96 -3.96
N PHE A 123 13.52 -9.19 -2.89
CA PHE A 123 14.71 -8.40 -2.62
C PHE A 123 14.79 -7.96 -1.15
N SER A 124 15.99 -7.77 -0.64
CA SER A 124 16.25 -7.19 0.69
C SER A 124 17.15 -5.97 0.57
N VAL A 125 16.69 -4.81 1.05
CA VAL A 125 17.49 -3.59 0.99
C VAL A 125 18.43 -3.53 2.18
N GLU A 126 19.73 -3.52 1.86
CA GLU A 126 20.81 -3.43 2.85
C GLU A 126 20.98 -1.99 3.32
N SER A 127 20.99 -1.03 2.40
CA SER A 127 21.13 0.39 2.75
C SER A 127 20.66 1.29 1.63
N MET A 128 20.24 2.50 2.01
CA MET A 128 20.04 3.61 1.09
C MET A 128 20.79 4.84 1.60
N ARG A 129 21.25 5.66 0.67
CA ARG A 129 21.78 7.00 0.94
C ARG A 129 21.18 7.94 -0.08
N VAL A 130 20.74 9.11 0.37
CA VAL A 130 20.34 10.20 -0.52
C VAL A 130 21.17 11.42 -0.18
N ILE A 131 21.60 12.14 -1.21
CA ILE A 131 22.27 13.43 -1.12
C ILE A 131 21.45 14.41 -1.95
N THR A 132 21.11 15.54 -1.34
CA THR A 132 20.40 16.64 -2.01
C THR A 132 21.23 17.90 -1.83
N ASP A 133 21.62 18.53 -2.93
CA ASP A 133 22.40 19.76 -2.95
C ASP A 133 21.56 20.90 -3.53
N GLU A 134 21.56 22.05 -2.84
CA GLU A 134 21.09 23.31 -3.39
C GLU A 134 22.24 24.03 -4.10
N LEU A 135 22.12 24.16 -5.41
CA LEU A 135 23.09 24.86 -6.24
C LEU A 135 22.81 26.36 -6.26
N VAL A 136 23.82 27.13 -6.67
CA VAL A 136 23.68 28.57 -6.92
C VAL A 136 22.54 28.80 -7.93
N GLY A 137 21.59 29.67 -7.57
CA GLY A 137 20.39 29.92 -8.37
C GLY A 137 19.15 29.13 -7.94
N GLY A 138 19.21 28.40 -6.82
CA GLY A 138 18.05 27.72 -6.23
C GLY A 138 17.66 26.41 -6.92
N GLN A 139 18.53 25.88 -7.78
CA GLN A 139 18.34 24.57 -8.40
C GLN A 139 18.74 23.47 -7.42
N PHE A 140 17.89 22.48 -7.25
CA PHE A 140 18.21 21.29 -6.46
C PHE A 140 18.70 20.16 -7.36
N THR A 141 19.72 19.45 -6.90
CA THR A 141 20.11 18.14 -7.43
C THR A 141 19.89 17.09 -6.36
N THR A 142 19.51 15.89 -6.76
CA THR A 142 19.33 14.79 -5.80
C THR A 142 19.79 13.48 -6.39
N GLU A 143 20.68 12.81 -5.67
CA GLU A 143 21.23 11.51 -6.01
C GLU A 143 20.93 10.51 -4.89
N ALA A 144 20.59 9.27 -5.26
CA ALA A 144 20.43 8.17 -4.32
C ALA A 144 21.35 7.00 -4.67
N THR A 145 21.99 6.42 -3.67
CA THR A 145 22.66 5.11 -3.74
C THR A 145 21.82 4.08 -2.98
N VAL A 146 21.40 3.01 -3.66
CA VAL A 146 20.67 1.89 -3.07
C VAL A 146 21.52 0.62 -3.17
N ARG A 147 21.68 -0.07 -2.04
CA ARG A 147 22.30 -1.40 -1.96
C ARG A 147 21.22 -2.42 -1.62
N VAL A 148 21.09 -3.43 -2.47
CA VAL A 148 20.00 -4.41 -2.39
C VAL A 148 20.52 -5.80 -2.71
N TRP A 149 20.00 -6.78 -2.01
CA TRP A 149 20.19 -8.21 -2.27
C TRP A 149 19.01 -8.74 -3.05
N ILE A 150 19.28 -9.50 -4.12
CA ILE A 150 18.27 -10.22 -4.91
C ILE A 150 18.68 -11.70 -4.90
N GLY A 151 18.02 -12.50 -4.05
CA GLY A 151 18.58 -13.78 -3.65
C GLY A 151 19.97 -13.56 -3.02
N ASP A 152 20.98 -14.27 -3.52
CA ASP A 152 22.37 -14.15 -3.07
C ASP A 152 23.17 -13.07 -3.83
N GLU A 153 22.58 -12.41 -4.82
CA GLU A 153 23.26 -11.38 -5.61
C GLU A 153 23.14 -10.01 -4.94
N ARG A 154 24.29 -9.44 -4.55
CA ARG A 154 24.37 -8.05 -4.06
C ARG A 154 24.51 -7.08 -5.23
N SER A 155 23.58 -6.13 -5.30
CA SER A 155 23.56 -5.07 -6.30
C SER A 155 23.68 -3.69 -5.64
N VAL A 156 24.47 -2.81 -6.27
CA VAL A 156 24.55 -1.39 -5.90
C VAL A 156 24.17 -0.58 -7.12
N ARG A 157 23.24 0.36 -6.93
CA ARG A 157 22.79 1.29 -7.97
C ARG A 157 22.79 2.71 -7.46
N VAL A 158 23.17 3.62 -8.35
CA VAL A 158 23.11 5.06 -8.14
C VAL A 158 22.16 5.62 -9.19
N ALA A 159 21.30 6.55 -8.79
CA ALA A 159 20.43 7.27 -9.71
C ALA A 159 20.17 8.69 -9.22
N GLU A 160 20.00 9.60 -10.18
CA GLU A 160 19.49 10.94 -9.93
C GLU A 160 17.95 10.94 -10.01
N GLY A 161 17.35 11.97 -9.42
CA GLY A 161 15.91 12.19 -9.51
C GLY A 161 15.52 13.60 -9.13
N ASN A 162 14.25 13.94 -9.39
CA ASN A 162 13.70 15.28 -9.09
C ASN A 162 13.50 15.52 -7.58
N GLY A 163 13.89 14.56 -6.73
CA GLY A 163 13.87 14.63 -5.28
C GLY A 163 14.22 13.28 -4.66
N PRO A 164 14.34 13.20 -3.32
CA PRO A 164 14.84 12.01 -2.62
C PRO A 164 14.12 10.73 -2.96
N VAL A 165 12.79 10.75 -2.92
CA VAL A 165 11.95 9.57 -3.15
C VAL A 165 12.10 9.07 -4.59
N ASN A 166 12.12 9.99 -5.57
CA ASN A 166 12.26 9.63 -6.97
C ASN A 166 13.66 9.07 -7.29
N ALA A 167 14.72 9.63 -6.70
CA ALA A 167 16.07 9.11 -6.87
C ALA A 167 16.19 7.68 -6.27
N ILE A 168 15.64 7.45 -5.07
CA ILE A 168 15.61 6.12 -4.44
C ILE A 168 14.83 5.12 -5.32
N ASP A 169 13.64 5.49 -5.77
CA ASP A 169 12.80 4.64 -6.63
C ASP A 169 13.54 4.26 -7.92
N THR A 170 14.16 5.24 -8.58
CA THR A 170 14.91 5.02 -9.82
C THR A 170 16.10 4.07 -9.59
N ALA A 171 16.87 4.27 -8.51
CA ALA A 171 18.00 3.41 -8.16
C ALA A 171 17.54 1.98 -7.85
N LEU A 172 16.49 1.82 -7.05
CA LEU A 172 15.93 0.50 -6.71
C LEU A 172 15.41 -0.21 -7.95
N ARG A 173 14.58 0.44 -8.77
CA ARG A 173 14.03 -0.17 -10.00
C ARG A 173 15.14 -0.58 -10.96
N SER A 174 16.20 0.22 -11.07
CA SER A 174 17.39 -0.12 -11.86
C SER A 174 18.10 -1.38 -11.35
N ALA A 175 18.07 -1.63 -10.04
CA ALA A 175 18.62 -2.85 -9.44
C ALA A 175 17.73 -4.06 -9.72
N LEU A 176 16.41 -3.90 -9.58
CA LEU A 176 15.44 -4.99 -9.68
C LEU A 176 15.14 -5.42 -11.12
N ARG A 177 15.23 -4.52 -12.11
CA ARG A 177 14.78 -4.77 -13.50
C ARG A 177 15.42 -5.99 -14.16
N GLY A 178 16.66 -6.35 -13.78
CA GLY A 178 17.35 -7.52 -14.31
C GLY A 178 16.66 -8.83 -13.93
N SER A 179 16.30 -8.98 -12.65
CA SER A 179 15.69 -10.20 -12.11
C SER A 179 14.16 -10.17 -12.13
N TYR A 180 13.56 -8.97 -12.11
CA TYR A 180 12.12 -8.75 -12.11
C TYR A 180 11.72 -7.69 -13.14
N PRO A 181 11.70 -8.02 -14.45
CA PRO A 181 11.25 -7.09 -15.49
C PRO A 181 9.85 -6.53 -15.26
N GLN A 182 8.97 -7.26 -14.55
CA GLN A 182 7.61 -6.87 -14.21
C GLN A 182 7.53 -5.53 -13.47
N VAL A 183 8.59 -5.13 -12.76
CA VAL A 183 8.68 -3.82 -12.10
C VAL A 183 8.46 -2.66 -13.09
N SER A 184 8.76 -2.83 -14.39
CA SER A 184 8.53 -1.79 -15.39
C SER A 184 7.05 -1.54 -15.68
N ARG A 185 6.16 -2.49 -15.35
CA ARG A 185 4.71 -2.31 -15.50
C ARG A 185 4.10 -1.54 -14.33
N ILE A 186 4.77 -1.50 -13.18
CA ILE A 186 4.27 -0.85 -11.97
C ILE A 186 4.51 0.66 -12.05
N HIS A 187 3.45 1.45 -12.06
CA HIS A 187 3.47 2.90 -12.09
C HIS A 187 2.83 3.48 -10.84
N LEU A 188 3.49 4.44 -10.20
CA LEU A 188 2.90 5.21 -9.12
C LEU A 188 1.95 6.25 -9.72
N THR A 189 0.70 6.28 -9.26
CA THR A 189 -0.35 7.17 -9.76
C THR A 189 -0.67 8.30 -8.80
N ASP A 190 -0.40 8.13 -7.51
CA ASP A 190 -0.58 9.17 -6.50
C ASP A 190 0.40 9.02 -5.34
N TYR A 191 0.70 10.13 -4.67
CA TYR A 191 1.61 10.22 -3.54
C TYR A 191 1.06 11.24 -2.53
N LYS A 192 0.67 10.77 -1.35
CA LYS A 192 0.01 11.60 -0.33
C LYS A 192 0.79 11.56 0.97
N VAL A 193 1.12 12.75 1.47
CA VAL A 193 1.77 12.92 2.79
C VAL A 193 0.76 13.50 3.78
N ARG A 194 0.74 12.97 5.00
CA ARG A 194 -0.08 13.45 6.11
C ARG A 194 0.78 13.52 7.37
N ILE A 195 0.77 14.68 8.02
CA ILE A 195 1.39 14.86 9.33
C ILE A 195 0.37 14.49 10.39
N LEU A 196 0.71 13.56 11.28
CA LEU A 196 -0.23 13.02 12.27
C LEU A 196 -0.28 13.84 13.54
N ASP A 197 0.87 14.34 14.00
CA ASP A 197 0.99 15.18 15.19
C ASP A 197 1.75 16.47 14.87
N GLY A 198 1.04 17.58 14.78
CA GLY A 198 1.64 18.88 14.50
C GLY A 198 2.45 19.49 15.65
N ALA A 199 2.38 18.92 16.87
CA ALA A 199 3.01 19.51 18.05
C ALA A 199 4.54 19.41 18.04
N THR A 200 5.10 18.40 17.38
CA THR A 200 6.55 18.13 17.31
C THR A 200 7.22 18.78 16.08
N ALA A 201 6.50 19.65 15.35
CA ALA A 201 6.98 20.39 14.19
C ALA A 201 7.69 19.48 13.16
N THR A 202 8.98 19.67 12.91
CA THR A 202 9.75 18.87 11.92
C THR A 202 10.04 17.44 12.37
N GLY A 203 9.81 17.11 13.64
CA GLY A 203 9.91 15.74 14.19
C GLY A 203 8.60 14.95 14.13
N ALA A 204 7.57 15.51 13.52
CA ALA A 204 6.25 14.90 13.48
C ALA A 204 6.22 13.58 12.74
N VAL A 205 5.50 12.61 13.31
CA VAL A 205 5.22 11.35 12.64
C VAL A 205 4.47 11.63 11.34
N THR A 206 5.08 11.19 10.26
CA THR A 206 4.61 11.39 8.90
C THR A 206 4.06 10.08 8.37
N ARG A 207 2.83 10.11 7.87
CA ARG A 207 2.18 9.03 7.13
C ARG A 207 2.29 9.31 5.64
N VAL A 208 2.80 8.36 4.89
CA VAL A 208 2.88 8.41 3.42
C VAL A 208 2.01 7.31 2.84
N LEU A 209 1.11 7.66 1.91
CA LEU A 209 0.32 6.74 1.11
C LEU A 209 0.77 6.83 -0.35
N ILE A 210 0.97 5.67 -0.99
CA ILE A 210 1.33 5.56 -2.39
C ILE A 210 0.26 4.74 -3.10
N ASP A 211 -0.38 5.35 -4.10
CA ASP A 211 -1.26 4.63 -5.02
C ASP A 211 -0.44 4.20 -6.24
N ALA A 212 -0.58 2.94 -6.65
CA ALA A 212 0.12 2.39 -7.80
C ALA A 212 -0.78 1.48 -8.64
N THR A 213 -0.36 1.22 -9.88
CA THR A 213 -1.05 0.33 -10.82
C THR A 213 -0.07 -0.40 -11.73
N ASP A 214 -0.43 -1.61 -12.17
CA ASP A 214 0.26 -2.36 -13.24
C ASP A 214 -0.47 -2.29 -14.60
N GLY A 215 -1.49 -1.43 -14.69
CA GLY A 215 -2.41 -1.29 -15.82
C GLY A 215 -3.66 -2.16 -15.73
N GLU A 216 -3.68 -3.16 -14.85
CA GLU A 216 -4.83 -4.06 -14.64
C GLU A 216 -5.41 -3.91 -13.23
N ARG A 217 -4.55 -3.80 -12.23
CA ARG A 217 -4.87 -3.63 -10.82
C ARG A 217 -4.40 -2.27 -10.34
N SER A 218 -5.07 -1.76 -9.32
CA SER A 218 -4.62 -0.59 -8.56
C SER A 218 -4.59 -0.94 -7.09
N TRP A 219 -3.61 -0.43 -6.37
CA TRP A 219 -3.43 -0.71 -4.96
C TRP A 219 -2.82 0.47 -4.22
N THR A 220 -3.01 0.49 -2.91
CA THR A 220 -2.43 1.53 -2.03
C THR A 220 -1.59 0.90 -0.94
N THR A 221 -0.38 1.42 -0.76
CA THR A 221 0.52 1.06 0.35
C THR A 221 0.79 2.26 1.25
N ILE A 222 1.23 1.97 2.46
CA ILE A 222 1.46 2.96 3.51
C ILE A 222 2.83 2.77 4.15
N GLY A 223 3.44 3.87 4.55
CA GLY A 223 4.61 3.89 5.43
C GLY A 223 4.48 5.01 6.44
N VAL A 224 5.03 4.80 7.63
CA VAL A 224 4.91 5.73 8.75
C VAL A 224 6.23 5.85 9.47
N SER A 225 6.74 7.07 9.57
CA SER A 225 7.97 7.38 10.30
C SER A 225 8.04 8.88 10.59
N ALA A 226 8.79 9.26 11.62
CA ALA A 226 9.20 10.67 11.81
C ALA A 226 10.14 11.14 10.68
N ASN A 227 10.81 10.22 9.98
CA ASN A 227 11.59 10.51 8.79
C ASN A 227 10.73 10.30 7.53
N ILE A 228 10.39 11.38 6.84
CA ILE A 228 9.59 11.33 5.61
C ILE A 228 10.21 10.44 4.52
N ILE A 229 11.54 10.38 4.42
CA ILE A 229 12.22 9.53 3.42
C ILE A 229 12.01 8.06 3.77
N GLU A 230 12.09 7.71 5.06
CA GLU A 230 11.82 6.35 5.53
C GLU A 230 10.35 5.95 5.34
N ALA A 231 9.41 6.83 5.69
CA ALA A 231 7.97 6.58 5.48
C ALA A 231 7.66 6.37 3.99
N SER A 232 8.25 7.19 3.12
CA SER A 232 8.12 7.07 1.66
C SER A 232 8.71 5.76 1.16
N TRP A 233 9.88 5.40 1.68
CA TRP A 233 10.56 4.17 1.33
C TRP A 233 9.76 2.93 1.70
N GLN A 234 9.23 2.85 2.92
CA GLN A 234 8.40 1.73 3.38
C GLN A 234 7.20 1.52 2.45
N ALA A 235 6.45 2.59 2.16
CA ALA A 235 5.32 2.54 1.25
C ALA A 235 5.73 2.08 -0.16
N LEU A 236 6.85 2.60 -0.67
CA LEU A 236 7.34 2.29 -2.01
C LEU A 236 7.79 0.82 -2.13
N ALA A 237 8.57 0.34 -1.17
CA ALA A 237 9.05 -1.03 -1.14
C ALA A 237 7.88 -2.01 -1.06
N ASP A 238 6.92 -1.78 -0.16
CA ASP A 238 5.69 -2.56 -0.08
C ASP A 238 4.92 -2.53 -1.41
N SER A 239 4.85 -1.38 -2.08
CA SER A 239 4.13 -1.24 -3.37
C SER A 239 4.74 -2.11 -4.46
N LEU A 240 6.07 -2.13 -4.55
CA LEU A 240 6.78 -2.98 -5.51
C LEU A 240 6.65 -4.45 -5.16
N VAL A 241 6.74 -4.81 -3.88
CA VAL A 241 6.53 -6.18 -3.41
C VAL A 241 5.12 -6.66 -3.75
N TYR A 242 4.10 -5.83 -3.51
CA TYR A 242 2.72 -6.15 -3.83
C TYR A 242 2.52 -6.35 -5.34
N GLY A 243 3.03 -5.43 -6.15
CA GLY A 243 2.96 -5.55 -7.61
C GLY A 243 3.68 -6.80 -8.13
N LEU A 244 4.84 -7.16 -7.56
CA LEU A 244 5.56 -8.38 -7.91
C LEU A 244 4.86 -9.66 -7.45
N LEU A 245 4.16 -9.62 -6.32
CA LEU A 245 3.37 -10.72 -5.78
C LEU A 245 2.19 -11.07 -6.68
N HIS A 246 1.57 -10.06 -7.30
CA HIS A 246 0.40 -10.22 -8.14
C HIS A 246 0.70 -10.14 -9.65
N ALA A 247 1.95 -9.86 -10.03
CA ALA A 247 2.38 -9.94 -11.42
C ALA A 247 2.26 -11.38 -11.90
N THR A 248 1.45 -11.59 -12.95
CA THR A 248 1.32 -12.89 -13.62
C THR A 248 2.70 -13.31 -14.14
N LYS A 249 3.08 -14.58 -13.91
CA LYS A 249 4.28 -15.17 -14.52
C LYS A 249 4.14 -15.28 -16.02
#